data_AF-A0A934EUG1-F1
#
_entry.id   AF-A0A934EUG1-F1
#
_cell.length_a   1.000
_cell.length_b   1.000
_cell.length_c   1.000
_cell.angle_alpha   90.00
_cell.angle_beta   90.00
_cell.angle_gamma   90.00
#
_symmetry.space_group_name_H-M   'P 1'
#
loop_
_entity.id
_entity.type
_entity.pdbx_description
1 polymer ?
#
loop_
_entity_poly.entity_id
_entity_poly.type
_entity_poly.pdbx_seq_one_letter_code
_entity_poly.pdbx_strand_id
1 'polypeptide(L)'
;MKKHVITTLKQAKRVITVLFGFTVLLLGAIMLVTPGPGIAAIVVGLAILGTEFLWARRLMKKFKDGANNVKNSVFNNHKVKQDAESKENI
;
A
#
# COMPACT_ATOMS: atom_id res chain seq x y z
N MET A 1 20.68 -1.99 19.88
CA MET A 1 19.27 -2.31 20.27
C MET A 1 18.24 -1.30 19.69
N LYS A 2 18.21 -1.04 18.37
CA LYS A 2 17.26 -0.08 17.73
C LYS A 2 16.40 -0.69 16.61
N LYS A 3 16.05 -1.99 16.69
CA LYS A 3 15.30 -2.70 15.63
C LYS A 3 13.81 -2.93 15.90
N HIS A 4 13.31 -2.76 17.13
CA HIS A 4 11.90 -3.07 17.46
C HIS A 4 10.89 -1.92 17.24
N VAL A 5 11.33 -0.66 17.22
CA VAL A 5 10.42 0.49 17.05
C VAL A 5 9.88 0.59 15.62
N ILE A 6 10.67 0.14 14.64
CA ILE A 6 10.41 0.33 13.20
C ILE A 6 9.28 -0.57 12.67
N THR A 7 9.08 -1.74 13.29
CA THR A 7 7.95 -2.63 12.99
C THR A 7 6.64 -2.05 13.50
N THR A 8 6.66 -1.45 14.70
CA THR A 8 5.53 -0.73 15.28
C THR A 8 5.19 0.51 14.45
N LEU A 9 6.18 1.25 13.95
CA LEU A 9 5.94 2.40 13.06
C LEU A 9 5.26 2.02 11.75
N LYS A 10 5.58 0.85 11.16
CA LYS A 10 4.87 0.35 9.96
C LYS A 10 3.41 -0.04 10.29
N GLN A 11 3.19 -0.70 11.42
CA GLN A 11 1.83 -1.09 11.85
C GLN A 11 1.00 0.12 12.25
N ALA A 12 1.53 1.03 13.07
CA ALA A 12 0.91 2.29 13.43
C ALA A 12 0.55 3.11 12.18
N LYS A 13 1.45 3.18 11.19
CA LYS A 13 1.15 3.87 9.93
C LYS A 13 0.06 3.18 9.10
N ARG A 14 -0.04 1.85 9.16
CA ARG A 14 -1.13 1.09 8.51
C ARG A 14 -2.47 1.35 9.21
N VAL A 15 -2.48 1.29 10.54
CA VAL A 15 -3.65 1.57 11.36
C VAL A 15 -4.13 3.00 11.16
N ILE A 16 -3.23 3.98 11.23
CA ILE A 16 -3.54 5.39 10.97
C ILE A 16 -4.21 5.54 9.61
N THR A 17 -3.76 4.84 8.57
CA THR A 17 -4.39 4.99 7.26
C THR A 17 -5.69 4.24 7.09
N VAL A 18 -5.86 3.08 7.70
CA VAL A 18 -7.18 2.46 7.78
C VAL A 18 -8.14 3.41 8.50
N LEU A 19 -7.71 4.02 9.60
CA LEU A 19 -8.48 4.98 10.37
C LEU A 19 -8.85 6.21 9.54
N PHE A 20 -7.88 6.78 8.81
CA PHE A 20 -8.10 7.91 7.92
C PHE A 20 -9.03 7.55 6.76
N GLY A 21 -8.90 6.38 6.13
CA GLY A 21 -9.83 5.95 5.09
C GLY A 21 -11.25 5.74 5.62
N PHE A 22 -11.38 5.23 6.85
CA PHE A 22 -12.66 5.00 7.49
C PHE A 22 -13.36 6.30 7.90
N THR A 23 -12.64 7.27 8.49
CA THR A 23 -13.21 8.59 8.83
C THR A 23 -13.67 9.34 7.59
N VAL A 24 -12.89 9.26 6.52
CA VAL A 24 -13.19 9.81 5.21
C VAL A 24 -14.44 9.19 4.59
N LEU A 25 -14.56 7.86 4.62
CA LEU A 25 -15.73 7.15 4.12
C LEU A 25 -16.98 7.50 4.94
N LEU A 26 -16.84 7.62 6.26
CA LEU A 26 -17.92 8.10 7.14
C LEU A 26 -18.36 9.52 6.78
N LEU A 27 -17.42 10.46 6.62
CA LEU A 27 -17.71 11.86 6.27
C LEU A 27 -18.39 11.96 4.90
N GLY A 28 -17.89 11.21 3.90
CA GLY A 28 -18.52 11.13 2.58
C GLY A 28 -19.93 10.52 2.63
N ALA A 29 -20.13 9.47 3.43
CA ALA A 29 -21.43 8.86 3.63
C ALA A 29 -22.42 9.80 4.32
N ILE A 30 -21.99 10.54 5.34
CA ILE A 30 -22.82 11.56 6.02
C ILE A 30 -23.26 12.62 5.02
N MET A 31 -22.37 13.08 4.14
CA MET A 31 -22.71 14.09 3.11
C MET A 31 -23.61 13.57 2.00
N LEU A 32 -23.58 12.27 1.72
CA LEU A 32 -24.53 11.63 0.81
C LEU A 32 -25.93 11.53 1.43
N VAL A 33 -25.99 11.41 2.77
CA VAL A 33 -27.23 11.31 3.54
C VAL A 33 -27.86 12.67 3.86
N THR A 34 -27.09 13.75 3.99
CA THR A 34 -27.64 15.11 4.15
C THR A 34 -27.62 15.86 2.81
N PRO A 35 -28.70 15.78 1.98
CA PRO A 35 -28.76 16.48 0.72
C PRO A 35 -28.81 18.00 0.97
N GLY A 36 -27.76 18.69 0.54
CA GLY A 36 -27.56 20.13 0.69
C GLY A 36 -26.48 20.39 1.74
N PRO A 37 -25.22 20.72 1.36
CA PRO A 37 -24.80 21.64 0.30
C PRO A 37 -23.63 21.08 -0.57
N GLY A 38 -23.83 20.97 -1.88
CA GLY A 38 -22.89 20.28 -2.79
C GLY A 38 -21.43 20.80 -2.79
N ILE A 39 -21.19 22.07 -2.47
CA ILE A 39 -19.82 22.64 -2.45
C ILE A 39 -18.99 22.08 -1.29
N ALA A 40 -19.59 21.95 -0.11
CA ALA A 40 -18.90 21.34 1.02
C ALA A 40 -18.52 19.90 0.69
N ALA A 41 -19.40 19.16 -0.01
CA ALA A 41 -19.16 17.78 -0.41
C ALA A 41 -18.03 17.67 -1.43
N ILE A 42 -17.97 18.61 -2.38
CA ILE A 42 -16.87 18.68 -3.36
C ILE A 42 -15.54 19.00 -2.66
N VAL A 43 -15.49 19.99 -1.76
CA VAL A 43 -14.25 20.37 -1.05
C VAL A 43 -13.76 19.24 -0.15
N VAL A 44 -14.66 18.59 0.60
CA VAL A 44 -14.36 17.44 1.45
C VAL A 44 -13.93 16.25 0.60
N GLY A 45 -14.64 15.95 -0.48
CA GLY A 45 -14.27 14.92 -1.46
C GLY A 45 -12.88 15.16 -2.04
N LEU A 46 -12.56 16.38 -2.46
CA LEU A 46 -11.23 16.72 -2.98
C LEU A 46 -10.12 16.63 -1.91
N ALA A 47 -10.39 17.05 -0.68
CA ALA A 47 -9.46 16.93 0.45
C ALA A 47 -9.14 15.46 0.77
N ILE A 48 -10.16 14.62 0.68
CA ILE A 48 -10.08 13.15 0.80
C ILE A 48 -9.25 12.55 -0.33
N LEU A 49 -9.64 12.80 -1.58
CA LEU A 49 -8.97 12.25 -2.75
C LEU A 49 -7.49 12.63 -2.74
N GLY A 50 -7.14 13.89 -2.42
CA GLY A 50 -5.76 14.34 -2.31
C GLY A 50 -4.97 13.58 -1.24
N THR A 51 -5.58 13.33 -0.07
CA THR A 51 -4.97 12.61 1.04
C THR A 51 -4.71 11.13 0.69
N GLU A 52 -5.63 10.48 0.01
CA GLU A 52 -5.48 9.10 -0.47
C GLU A 52 -4.39 8.96 -1.54
N PHE A 53 -4.29 9.89 -2.49
CA PHE A 53 -3.27 9.87 -3.54
C PHE A 53 -1.84 9.98 -2.97
N LEU A 54 -1.63 10.80 -1.94
CA LEU A 54 -0.34 10.90 -1.24
C LEU A 54 0.03 9.57 -0.54
N TRP A 55 -0.96 8.81 -0.10
CA TRP A 55 -0.72 7.53 0.53
C TRP A 55 -0.51 6.40 -0.47
N ALA A 56 -1.26 6.36 -1.57
CA ALA A 56 -1.07 5.43 -2.68
C ALA A 56 0.36 5.52 -3.25
N ARG A 57 0.89 6.74 -3.41
CA ARG A 57 2.27 6.95 -3.88
C ARG A 57 3.32 6.40 -2.91
N ARG A 58 3.06 6.49 -1.60
CA ARG A 58 3.90 5.87 -0.57
C ARG A 58 3.77 4.35 -0.53
N LEU A 59 2.58 3.83 -0.79
CA LEU A 59 2.32 2.40 -0.87
C LEU A 59 3.06 1.79 -2.07
N MET A 60 3.03 2.46 -3.22
CA MET A 60 3.71 2.01 -4.44
C MET A 60 5.22 1.91 -4.26
N LYS A 61 5.82 2.84 -3.51
CA LYS A 61 7.25 2.76 -3.14
C LYS A 61 7.55 1.51 -2.30
N LYS A 62 6.66 1.13 -1.38
CA LYS A 62 6.79 -0.11 -0.59
C LYS A 62 6.49 -1.37 -1.40
N PHE A 63 5.57 -1.30 -2.36
CA PHE A 63 5.25 -2.41 -3.24
C PHE A 63 6.43 -2.74 -4.14
N LYS A 64 7.17 -1.73 -4.62
CA LYS A 64 8.40 -1.91 -5.40
C LYS A 64 9.48 -2.65 -4.60
N ASP A 65 9.65 -2.32 -3.32
CA ASP A 65 10.59 -3.02 -2.43
C ASP A 65 10.15 -4.48 -2.17
N GLY A 66 8.85 -4.73 -2.00
CA GLY A 66 8.29 -6.08 -1.86
C GLY A 66 8.41 -6.90 -3.16
N ALA A 67 8.15 -6.28 -4.30
CA ALA A 67 8.20 -6.89 -5.62
C ALA A 67 9.63 -7.31 -6.00
N ASN A 68 10.65 -6.52 -5.65
CA ASN A 68 12.05 -6.90 -5.89
C ASN A 68 12.45 -8.16 -5.10
N ASN A 69 11.97 -8.30 -3.86
CA ASN A 69 12.23 -9.48 -3.05
C ASN A 69 11.52 -10.72 -3.61
N VAL A 70 10.26 -10.59 -4.04
CA VAL A 70 9.50 -11.69 -4.66
C VAL A 70 10.10 -12.08 -6.02
N LYS A 71 10.53 -11.10 -6.82
CA LYS A 71 11.19 -11.34 -8.11
C LYS A 71 12.46 -12.17 -7.93
N ASN A 72 13.28 -11.89 -6.93
CA ASN A 72 14.48 -12.69 -6.67
C ASN A 72 14.16 -14.12 -6.21
N SER A 73 13.09 -14.31 -5.44
CA SER A 73 12.69 -15.66 -4.98
C SER A 73 12.13 -16.54 -6.10
N VAL A 74 11.46 -15.95 -7.09
CA VAL A 74 10.83 -16.70 -8.19
C VAL A 74 11.80 -16.91 -9.36
N PHE A 75 12.65 -15.92 -9.69
CA PHE A 75 13.55 -16.02 -10.85
C PHE A 75 14.80 -16.86 -10.58
N ASN A 76 15.25 -17.00 -9.33
CA ASN A 76 16.48 -17.73 -9.01
C ASN A 76 16.33 -19.26 -9.13
N ASN A 77 15.12 -19.81 -8.87
CA ASN A 77 14.88 -21.25 -8.95
C ASN A 77 14.94 -21.82 -10.37
N HIS A 78 14.68 -21.00 -11.39
CA HIS A 78 14.79 -21.46 -12.78
C HIS A 78 16.24 -21.61 -13.24
N LYS A 79 17.15 -20.80 -12.68
CA LYS A 79 18.58 -20.86 -13.03
C LYS A 79 19.26 -22.09 -12.43
N VAL A 80 18.92 -22.42 -11.18
CA VAL A 80 19.42 -23.59 -10.40
C VAL A 80 18.90 -24.94 -10.92
N LYS A 81 17.80 -24.92 -11.69
CA LYS A 81 17.26 -26.13 -12.31
C LYS A 81 17.82 -26.36 -13.72
N GLN A 82 18.20 -25.29 -14.44
CA GLN A 82 18.79 -25.38 -15.78
C GLN A 82 20.28 -25.75 -15.78
N ASP A 83 21.04 -25.30 -14.79
CA ASP A 83 22.46 -25.63 -14.63
C ASP A 83 22.69 -27.04 -14.06
N ALA A 84 21.75 -27.57 -13.26
CA ALA A 84 21.75 -28.96 -12.81
C ALA A 84 21.47 -29.93 -13.98
N GLU A 85 20.49 -29.64 -14.84
CA GLU A 85 20.12 -30.48 -15.98
C GLU A 85 21.20 -30.49 -17.08
N SER A 86 21.95 -29.38 -17.25
CA SER A 86 23.10 -29.31 -18.17
C SER A 86 24.35 -30.04 -17.65
N LYS A 87 24.46 -30.33 -16.35
CA LYS A 87 25.59 -31.07 -15.76
C LYS A 87 25.36 -32.58 -15.71
N GLU A 88 24.10 -33.01 -15.81
CA GLU A 88 23.71 -34.42 -15.83
C GLU A 88 23.80 -35.04 -17.24
N ASN A 89 23.72 -34.21 -18.28
CA ASN A 89 23.79 -34.62 -19.68
C ASN A 89 25.18 -34.42 -20.34
N ILE A 90 26.24 -34.36 -19.54
CA ILE A 90 27.65 -34.37 -19.95
C ILE A 90 28.35 -35.47 -19.17
#